data_AF-A0A4Y3WJ86-F1
#
_entry.id   AF-A0A4Y3WJ86-F1
#
_cell.length_a   1.000
_cell.length_b   1.000
_cell.length_c   1.000
_cell.angle_alpha   90.00
_cell.angle_beta   90.00
_cell.angle_gamma   90.00
#
_symmetry.space_group_name_H-M   'P 1'
#
loop_
_entity.id
_entity.type
_entity.pdbx_description
1 polymer ?
#
loop_
_entity_poly.entity_id
_entity_poly.type
_entity_poly.pdbx_seq_one_letter_code
_entity_poly.pdbx_strand_id
1 'polypeptide(L)'
;MARVLIVTRAAGPAPLGIGSELVRRGHDVRVLDHADRYAAVHGAGLGFAAYAHAARAVAVPENRFLAARVALALDPGTGLDVRTELGRRRPDLVLVDATCLSALREAERSGIPTAVLVPTLYRYLAERWSAGPLGLAARLRRMRPAALWGRAARVLVATDPDLDGPLPAGAVHTGAVVGRLRPPAREPDALVAVSVGTADHPGRTELLQRILDALAGLDGHAVVGTGDGVDAAALRVPATVEVHRELDHADVLSRAHLLVGHGGHATTLRALANDLPVLVLPGHPELVHPMLGAAVQAAGAGRVLRPDSPPDAIAAAVGELLGDGPHRAAAAAVGARIRSRDGAVTAADELEALLPG
;
A
#
# COMPACT_ATOMS: atom_id res chain seq x y z
N MET A 1 -15.72 -25.27 0.11
CA MET A 1 -15.97 -23.89 -0.38
C MET A 1 -16.49 -23.05 0.78
N ALA A 2 -15.70 -22.10 1.25
CA ALA A 2 -16.09 -21.16 2.31
C ALA A 2 -16.34 -19.76 1.74
N ARG A 3 -17.12 -18.96 2.46
CA ARG A 3 -17.42 -17.56 2.13
C ARG A 3 -16.52 -16.63 2.93
N VAL A 4 -15.75 -15.80 2.23
CA VAL A 4 -14.82 -14.85 2.86
C VAL A 4 -15.26 -13.43 2.52
N LEU A 5 -15.38 -12.59 3.56
CA LEU A 5 -15.61 -11.15 3.39
C LEU A 5 -14.31 -10.40 3.66
N ILE A 6 -13.82 -9.67 2.66
CA ILE A 6 -12.69 -8.75 2.80
C ILE A 6 -13.25 -7.33 2.98
N VAL A 7 -12.89 -6.68 4.08
CA VAL A 7 -13.30 -5.31 4.39
C VAL A 7 -12.09 -4.40 4.30
N THR A 8 -12.12 -3.49 3.35
CA THR A 8 -11.03 -2.51 3.14
C THR A 8 -11.63 -1.16 2.74
N ARG A 9 -10.82 -0.11 2.81
CA ARG A 9 -11.18 1.24 2.34
C ARG A 9 -10.31 1.70 1.18
N ALA A 10 -9.40 0.83 0.75
CA ALA A 10 -8.49 1.03 -0.37
C ALA A 10 -8.08 -0.36 -0.86
N ALA A 11 -8.93 -0.99 -1.68
CA ALA A 11 -8.62 -2.24 -2.37
C ALA A 11 -7.37 -2.10 -3.26
N GLY A 12 -6.20 -2.24 -2.63
CA GLY A 12 -4.89 -2.27 -3.25
C GLY A 12 -4.41 -3.70 -3.52
N PRO A 13 -3.14 -3.86 -3.92
CA PRO A 13 -2.60 -5.17 -4.33
C PRO A 13 -2.73 -6.26 -3.26
N ALA A 14 -2.56 -5.93 -1.97
CA ALA A 14 -2.65 -6.91 -0.89
C ALA A 14 -4.05 -7.53 -0.72
N PRO A 15 -5.12 -6.78 -0.38
CA PRO A 15 -6.45 -7.39 -0.22
C PRO A 15 -6.95 -8.05 -1.51
N LEU A 16 -6.65 -7.48 -2.69
CA LEU A 16 -7.07 -8.06 -3.97
C LEU A 16 -6.31 -9.34 -4.29
N GLY A 17 -4.98 -9.37 -4.12
CA GLY A 17 -4.17 -10.55 -4.39
C GLY A 17 -4.52 -11.73 -3.48
N ILE A 18 -4.72 -11.46 -2.18
CA ILE A 18 -5.16 -12.48 -1.21
C ILE A 18 -6.56 -13.01 -1.60
N GLY A 19 -7.48 -12.10 -1.97
CA GLY A 19 -8.80 -12.48 -2.44
C GLY A 19 -8.77 -13.35 -3.69
N SER A 20 -7.97 -12.98 -4.70
CA SER A 20 -7.86 -13.73 -5.95
C SER A 20 -7.28 -15.12 -5.72
N GLU A 21 -6.32 -15.24 -4.81
CA GLU A 21 -5.76 -16.53 -4.41
C GLU A 21 -6.82 -17.42 -3.73
N LEU A 22 -7.62 -16.88 -2.82
CA LEU A 22 -8.72 -17.61 -2.20
C LEU A 22 -9.78 -18.05 -3.23
N VAL A 23 -10.11 -17.21 -4.22
CA VAL A 23 -10.98 -17.59 -5.33
C VAL A 23 -10.37 -18.73 -6.15
N ARG A 24 -9.06 -18.67 -6.44
CA ARG A 24 -8.34 -19.73 -7.14
C ARG A 24 -8.40 -21.08 -6.40
N ARG A 25 -8.46 -21.05 -5.06
CA ARG A 25 -8.65 -22.23 -4.19
C ARG A 25 -10.11 -22.69 -4.06
N GLY A 26 -11.05 -21.99 -4.70
CA GLY A 26 -12.47 -22.37 -4.74
C GLY A 26 -13.30 -21.78 -3.60
N HIS A 27 -12.87 -20.68 -2.98
CA HIS A 27 -13.67 -19.92 -2.02
C HIS A 27 -14.52 -18.84 -2.72
N ASP A 28 -15.63 -18.49 -2.07
CA ASP A 28 -16.48 -17.40 -2.49
C ASP A 28 -16.05 -16.13 -1.76
N VAL A 29 -15.33 -15.25 -2.46
CA VAL A 29 -14.74 -14.06 -1.86
C VAL A 29 -15.47 -12.82 -2.31
N ARG A 30 -15.81 -11.96 -1.34
CA ARG A 30 -16.42 -10.66 -1.58
C ARG A 30 -15.62 -9.55 -0.92
N VAL A 31 -15.49 -8.42 -1.59
CA VAL A 31 -14.86 -7.21 -1.05
C VAL A 31 -15.93 -6.17 -0.75
N LEU A 32 -15.94 -5.65 0.47
CA LEU A 32 -16.72 -4.49 0.87
C LEU A 32 -15.81 -3.25 0.80
N ASP A 33 -16.07 -2.37 -0.16
CA ASP A 33 -15.31 -1.12 -0.40
C ASP A 33 -16.20 -0.02 -1.02
N HIS A 34 -15.62 1.15 -1.32
CA HIS A 34 -16.30 2.24 -2.01
C HIS A 34 -16.61 1.91 -3.49
N ALA A 35 -17.72 2.43 -4.01
CA ALA A 35 -18.24 2.10 -5.34
C ALA A 35 -17.26 2.31 -6.51
N ASP A 36 -16.36 3.28 -6.41
CA ASP A 36 -15.30 3.55 -7.41
C ASP A 36 -14.25 2.43 -7.49
N ARG A 37 -14.19 1.55 -6.48
CA ARG A 37 -13.30 0.39 -6.47
C ARG A 37 -13.89 -0.83 -7.16
N TYR A 38 -15.15 -0.76 -7.61
CA TYR A 38 -15.82 -1.88 -8.30
C TYR A 38 -14.98 -2.45 -9.44
N ALA A 39 -14.45 -1.60 -10.33
CA ALA A 39 -13.68 -2.06 -11.48
C ALA A 39 -12.42 -2.84 -11.07
N ALA A 40 -11.69 -2.38 -10.05
CA ALA A 40 -10.50 -3.04 -9.55
C ALA A 40 -10.82 -4.39 -8.87
N VAL A 41 -11.87 -4.41 -8.05
CA VAL A 41 -12.33 -5.64 -7.37
C VAL A 41 -12.84 -6.67 -8.39
N HIS A 42 -13.65 -6.23 -9.34
CA HIS A 42 -14.22 -7.11 -10.36
C HIS A 42 -13.15 -7.64 -11.31
N GLY A 43 -12.19 -6.80 -11.71
CA GLY A 43 -11.03 -7.20 -12.51
C GLY A 43 -10.13 -8.24 -11.83
N ALA A 44 -10.15 -8.30 -10.48
CA ALA A 44 -9.48 -9.33 -9.70
C ALA A 44 -10.30 -10.64 -9.56
N GLY A 45 -11.47 -10.72 -10.19
CA GLY A 45 -12.36 -11.89 -10.15
C GLY A 45 -13.16 -12.04 -8.85
N LEU A 46 -13.29 -10.95 -8.07
CA LEU A 46 -13.91 -10.96 -6.75
C LEU A 46 -15.36 -10.46 -6.80
N GLY A 47 -16.19 -10.97 -5.89
CA GLY A 47 -17.49 -10.38 -5.61
C GLY A 47 -17.34 -8.98 -4.99
N PHE A 48 -18.34 -8.12 -5.17
CA PHE A 48 -18.30 -6.75 -4.66
C PHE A 48 -19.55 -6.39 -3.83
N ALA A 49 -19.34 -5.62 -2.78
CA ALA A 49 -20.38 -4.89 -2.04
C ALA A 49 -19.92 -3.44 -1.85
N ALA A 50 -20.81 -2.49 -2.11
CA ALA A 50 -20.51 -1.08 -1.91
C ALA A 50 -20.82 -0.64 -0.47
N TYR A 51 -19.95 0.19 0.10
CA TYR A 51 -20.31 0.98 1.29
C TYR A 51 -21.50 1.89 0.99
N ALA A 52 -22.47 1.94 1.90
CA ALA A 52 -23.60 2.86 1.86
C ALA A 52 -23.39 4.06 2.80
N HIS A 53 -22.64 3.88 3.89
CA HIS A 53 -22.48 4.88 4.96
C HIS A 53 -21.04 5.29 5.19
N ALA A 54 -20.05 4.47 4.81
CA ALA A 54 -18.65 4.81 5.03
C ALA A 54 -18.29 6.14 4.35
N ALA A 55 -17.72 7.06 5.14
CA ALA A 55 -17.19 8.34 4.65
C ALA A 55 -16.15 8.09 3.57
N ARG A 56 -15.90 9.04 2.66
CA ARG A 56 -14.80 8.92 1.69
C ARG A 56 -13.59 9.73 2.14
N ALA A 57 -12.40 9.24 1.81
CA ALA A 57 -11.22 10.09 1.91
C ALA A 57 -11.33 11.21 0.87
N VAL A 58 -11.18 12.45 1.31
CA VAL A 58 -11.19 13.64 0.45
C VAL A 58 -9.94 14.46 0.72
N ALA A 59 -9.55 15.26 -0.26
CA ALA A 59 -8.49 16.24 -0.11
C ALA A 59 -8.81 17.18 1.05
N VAL A 60 -7.85 17.37 1.94
CA VAL A 60 -7.98 18.32 3.06
C VAL A 60 -6.72 19.17 3.19
N PRO A 61 -6.83 20.43 3.66
CA PRO A 61 -5.67 21.23 3.99
C PRO A 61 -4.78 20.54 5.03
N GLU A 62 -3.49 20.88 5.01
CA GLU A 62 -2.44 20.22 5.83
C GLU A 62 -2.77 20.22 7.32
N ASN A 63 -3.26 21.35 7.84
CA ASN A 63 -3.66 21.49 9.24
C ASN A 63 -4.84 20.59 9.66
N ARG A 64 -5.57 19.98 8.72
CA ARG A 64 -6.68 19.04 8.97
C ARG A 64 -6.35 17.60 8.59
N PHE A 65 -5.19 17.33 7.99
CA PHE A 65 -4.81 16.02 7.46
C PHE A 65 -4.91 14.92 8.52
N LEU A 66 -4.30 15.14 9.69
CA LEU A 66 -4.32 14.16 10.78
C LEU A 66 -5.75 13.92 11.31
N ALA A 67 -6.54 14.97 11.49
CA ALA A 67 -7.92 14.86 11.94
C ALA A 67 -8.79 14.07 10.95
N ALA A 68 -8.61 14.28 9.64
CA ALA A 68 -9.29 13.51 8.61
C ALA A 68 -8.91 12.02 8.68
N ARG A 69 -7.64 11.69 8.90
CA ARG A 69 -7.21 10.29 9.08
C ARG A 69 -7.82 9.64 10.32
N VAL A 70 -7.93 10.38 11.43
CA VAL A 70 -8.63 9.93 12.64
C VAL A 70 -10.11 9.66 12.36
N ALA A 71 -10.77 10.57 11.65
CA ALA A 71 -12.18 10.43 11.30
C ALA A 71 -12.43 9.17 10.43
N LEU A 72 -11.57 8.90 9.45
CA LEU A 72 -11.69 7.73 8.57
C LEU A 72 -11.48 6.40 9.32
N ALA A 73 -10.47 6.32 10.19
CA ALA A 73 -10.19 5.09 10.94
C ALA A 73 -11.29 4.74 11.97
N LEU A 74 -11.93 5.77 12.53
CA LEU A 74 -12.97 5.65 13.54
C LEU A 74 -14.38 5.90 12.97
N ASP A 75 -14.52 5.83 11.65
CA ASP A 75 -15.76 6.10 10.94
C ASP A 75 -16.84 5.08 11.33
N PRO A 76 -17.94 5.49 12.00
CA PRO A 76 -19.00 4.57 12.35
C PRO A 76 -19.69 3.99 11.12
N GLY A 77 -19.72 4.71 9.99
CA GLY A 77 -20.35 4.27 8.75
C GLY A 77 -19.78 2.95 8.24
N THR A 78 -18.45 2.78 8.30
CA THR A 78 -17.81 1.49 7.95
C THR A 78 -18.31 0.35 8.84
N GLY A 79 -18.49 0.60 10.15
CA GLY A 79 -19.03 -0.40 11.06
C GLY A 79 -20.50 -0.76 10.75
N LEU A 80 -21.32 0.24 10.41
CA LEU A 80 -22.72 0.03 10.00
C LEU A 80 -22.82 -0.84 8.74
N ASP A 81 -21.97 -0.56 7.76
CA ASP A 81 -21.94 -1.29 6.50
C ASP A 81 -21.46 -2.73 6.69
N VAL A 82 -20.43 -2.95 7.51
CA VAL A 82 -19.99 -4.30 7.89
C VAL A 82 -21.13 -5.06 8.54
N ARG A 83 -21.78 -4.50 9.57
CA ARG A 83 -22.88 -5.18 10.26
C ARG A 83 -24.03 -5.52 9.30
N THR A 84 -24.36 -4.61 8.39
CA THR A 84 -25.36 -4.83 7.34
C THR A 84 -24.97 -5.98 6.42
N GLU A 85 -23.74 -6.00 5.92
CA GLU A 85 -23.28 -7.06 4.99
C GLU A 85 -23.19 -8.43 5.69
N LEU A 86 -22.73 -8.48 6.95
CA LEU A 86 -22.72 -9.70 7.74
C LEU A 86 -24.13 -10.28 7.95
N GLY A 87 -25.14 -9.41 8.12
CA GLY A 87 -26.55 -9.82 8.22
C GLY A 87 -27.15 -10.25 6.88
N ARG A 88 -26.77 -9.58 5.78
CA ARG A 88 -27.24 -9.91 4.42
C ARG A 88 -26.71 -11.25 3.94
N ARG A 89 -25.42 -11.51 4.15
CA ARG A 89 -24.75 -12.73 3.72
C ARG A 89 -23.63 -13.08 4.69
N ARG A 90 -23.96 -13.86 5.71
CA ARG A 90 -23.02 -14.27 6.75
C ARG A 90 -21.80 -15.00 6.15
N PRO A 91 -20.58 -14.46 6.25
CA PRO A 91 -19.37 -15.14 5.83
C PRO A 91 -18.93 -16.17 6.89
N ASP A 92 -18.04 -17.07 6.49
CA ASP A 92 -17.41 -18.05 7.38
C ASP A 92 -16.10 -17.48 7.98
N LEU A 93 -15.52 -16.45 7.33
CA LEU A 93 -14.34 -15.70 7.78
C LEU A 93 -14.41 -14.24 7.31
N VAL A 94 -13.93 -13.31 8.13
CA VAL A 94 -13.78 -11.89 7.76
C VAL A 94 -12.30 -11.49 7.80
N LEU A 95 -11.79 -10.90 6.72
CA LEU A 95 -10.48 -10.25 6.69
C LEU A 95 -10.68 -8.73 6.69
N VAL A 96 -10.18 -8.03 7.71
CA VAL A 96 -10.40 -6.59 7.85
C VAL A 96 -9.07 -5.84 7.82
N ASP A 97 -9.00 -4.76 7.03
CA ASP A 97 -7.87 -3.84 7.04
C ASP A 97 -7.62 -3.27 8.46
N ALA A 98 -6.37 -3.33 8.91
CA ALA A 98 -5.95 -2.96 10.25
C ALA A 98 -6.30 -1.52 10.65
N THR A 99 -6.48 -0.62 9.68
CA THR A 99 -6.80 0.78 9.93
C THR A 99 -8.31 1.03 10.08
N CYS A 100 -9.15 0.07 9.68
CA CYS A 100 -10.61 0.15 9.74
C CYS A 100 -11.13 -0.28 11.13
N LEU A 101 -10.81 0.49 12.16
CA LEU A 101 -11.08 0.08 13.55
C LEU A 101 -12.58 -0.14 13.84
N SER A 102 -13.45 0.64 13.22
CA SER A 102 -14.91 0.46 13.36
C SER A 102 -15.38 -0.85 12.73
N ALA A 103 -14.83 -1.23 11.59
CA ALA A 103 -15.10 -2.51 10.95
C ALA A 103 -14.62 -3.68 11.82
N LEU A 104 -13.38 -3.60 12.33
CA LEU A 104 -12.82 -4.62 13.21
C LEU A 104 -13.69 -4.86 14.44
N ARG A 105 -14.16 -3.78 15.09
CA ARG A 105 -15.03 -3.89 16.26
C ARG A 105 -16.36 -4.59 15.94
N GLU A 106 -16.97 -4.30 14.80
CA GLU A 106 -18.25 -4.93 14.43
C GLU A 106 -18.05 -6.37 13.94
N ALA A 107 -16.95 -6.67 13.26
CA ALA A 107 -16.56 -8.03 12.89
C ALA A 107 -16.34 -8.90 14.14
N GLU A 108 -15.57 -8.42 15.13
CA GLU A 108 -15.38 -9.11 16.41
C GLU A 108 -16.71 -9.40 17.12
N ARG A 109 -17.62 -8.43 17.17
CA ARG A 109 -18.94 -8.55 17.82
C ARG A 109 -19.84 -9.59 17.16
N SER A 110 -19.60 -9.91 15.88
CA SER A 110 -20.40 -10.89 15.15
C SER A 110 -20.09 -12.34 15.57
N GLY A 111 -18.96 -12.58 16.26
CA GLY A 111 -18.48 -13.91 16.62
C GLY A 111 -17.97 -14.74 15.44
N ILE A 112 -17.87 -14.15 14.24
CA ILE A 112 -17.28 -14.79 13.06
C ILE A 112 -15.75 -14.73 13.19
N PRO A 113 -15.01 -15.81 12.85
CA PRO A 113 -13.56 -15.76 12.76
C PRO A 113 -13.11 -14.53 11.98
N THR A 114 -12.27 -13.70 12.61
CA THR A 114 -11.84 -12.42 12.05
C THR A 114 -10.32 -12.39 12.02
N ALA A 115 -9.75 -12.13 10.85
CA ALA A 115 -8.34 -11.86 10.64
C ALA A 115 -8.14 -10.37 10.31
N VAL A 116 -6.96 -9.86 10.65
CA VAL A 116 -6.55 -8.47 10.34
C VAL A 116 -5.55 -8.51 9.20
N LEU A 117 -5.73 -7.65 8.20
CA LEU A 117 -4.72 -7.40 7.17
C LEU A 117 -3.97 -6.10 7.46
N VAL A 118 -2.65 -6.19 7.55
CA VAL A 118 -1.74 -5.05 7.60
C VAL A 118 -1.04 -4.96 6.23
N PRO A 119 -1.53 -4.10 5.31
CA PRO A 119 -0.97 -3.97 3.95
C PRO A 119 0.25 -3.01 3.92
N THR A 120 1.00 -2.94 5.03
CA THR A 120 2.11 -2.00 5.24
C THR A 120 3.05 -2.53 6.32
N LEU A 121 3.95 -1.70 6.84
CA LEU A 121 4.82 -2.05 7.97
C LEU A 121 4.02 -2.14 9.28
N TYR A 122 4.09 -3.27 9.99
CA TYR A 122 3.43 -3.42 11.28
C TYR A 122 3.99 -2.43 12.30
N ARG A 123 5.30 -2.23 12.33
CA ARG A 123 5.94 -1.28 13.26
C ARG A 123 5.42 0.15 13.09
N TYR A 124 5.11 0.57 11.86
CA TYR A 124 4.52 1.89 11.64
C TYR A 124 3.15 2.00 12.30
N LEU A 125 2.31 0.98 12.12
CA LEU A 125 0.99 0.97 12.73
C LEU A 125 1.06 0.88 14.26
N ALA A 126 1.97 0.09 14.81
CA ALA A 126 2.12 -0.11 16.24
C ALA A 126 2.78 1.09 16.95
N GLU A 127 3.88 1.62 16.41
CA GLU A 127 4.75 2.58 17.11
C GLU A 127 4.46 4.04 16.78
N ARG A 128 3.92 4.33 15.59
CA ARG A 128 3.61 5.70 15.16
C ARG A 128 2.11 5.95 15.11
N TRP A 129 1.40 5.16 14.31
CA TRP A 129 -0.03 5.37 14.09
C TRP A 129 -0.85 5.17 15.37
N SER A 130 -0.58 4.10 16.12
CA SER A 130 -1.28 3.79 17.38
C SER A 130 -0.77 4.57 18.60
N ALA A 131 0.45 5.11 18.55
CA ALA A 131 0.98 5.93 19.65
C ALA A 131 0.62 7.41 19.51
N GLY A 132 0.27 7.86 18.30
CA GLY A 132 -0.09 9.25 17.99
C GLY A 132 -1.53 9.65 18.36
N PRO A 133 -1.99 10.81 17.85
CA PRO A 133 -3.33 11.35 18.14
C PRO A 133 -4.48 10.40 17.76
N LEU A 134 -4.29 9.56 16.75
CA LEU A 134 -5.24 8.52 16.41
C LEU A 134 -5.42 7.49 17.52
N GLY A 135 -4.34 6.99 18.11
CA GLY A 135 -4.42 6.04 19.23
C GLY A 135 -5.15 6.62 20.44
N LEU A 136 -4.90 7.90 20.73
CA LEU A 136 -5.60 8.62 21.78
C LEU A 136 -7.11 8.71 21.51
N ALA A 137 -7.50 9.16 20.31
CA ALA A 137 -8.91 9.25 19.92
C ALA A 137 -9.60 7.87 19.91
N ALA A 138 -8.91 6.85 19.41
CA ALA A 138 -9.39 5.48 19.40
C ALA A 138 -9.60 4.94 20.82
N ARG A 139 -8.71 5.27 21.77
CA ARG A 139 -8.86 4.92 23.18
C ARG A 139 -10.10 5.56 23.81
N LEU A 140 -10.38 6.84 23.51
CA LEU A 140 -11.59 7.52 23.96
C LEU A 140 -12.88 6.83 23.46
N ARG A 141 -12.83 6.24 22.26
CA ARG A 141 -13.94 5.43 21.69
C ARG A 141 -13.91 3.95 22.08
N ARG A 142 -13.05 3.55 23.02
CA ARG A 142 -12.84 2.15 23.47
C ARG A 142 -12.42 1.21 22.32
N MET A 143 -11.66 1.72 21.37
CA MET A 143 -11.20 1.02 20.16
C MET A 143 -9.66 1.01 20.10
N ARG A 144 -9.01 0.59 21.18
CA ARG A 144 -7.53 0.55 21.24
C ARG A 144 -6.99 -0.37 20.12
N PRO A 145 -6.18 0.13 19.16
CA PRO A 145 -5.78 -0.64 17.98
C PRO A 145 -5.12 -1.98 18.33
N ALA A 146 -4.08 -1.98 19.17
CA ALA A 146 -3.39 -3.20 19.59
C ALA A 146 -4.31 -4.23 20.25
N ALA A 147 -5.34 -3.79 20.97
CA ALA A 147 -6.31 -4.70 21.59
C ALA A 147 -7.31 -5.29 20.59
N LEU A 148 -7.67 -4.54 19.54
CA LEU A 148 -8.49 -5.05 18.43
C LEU A 148 -7.68 -6.04 17.59
N TRP A 149 -6.45 -5.68 17.22
CA TRP A 149 -5.60 -6.59 16.47
C TRP A 149 -5.27 -7.87 17.24
N GLY A 150 -4.99 -7.76 18.55
CA GLY A 150 -4.70 -8.92 19.40
C GLY A 150 -5.91 -9.81 19.73
N ARG A 151 -7.15 -9.36 19.45
CA ARG A 151 -8.36 -10.18 19.55
C ARG A 151 -8.73 -10.88 18.25
N ALA A 152 -8.16 -10.45 17.12
CA ALA A 152 -8.30 -11.15 15.86
C ALA A 152 -7.68 -12.55 15.97
N ALA A 153 -8.24 -13.51 15.23
CA ALA A 153 -7.74 -14.87 15.19
C ALA A 153 -6.32 -14.93 14.58
N ARG A 154 -6.02 -14.05 13.61
CA ARG A 154 -4.69 -13.83 13.03
C ARG A 154 -4.50 -12.38 12.61
N VAL A 155 -3.26 -11.92 12.64
CA VAL A 155 -2.82 -10.65 12.02
C VAL A 155 -1.84 -10.97 10.90
N LEU A 156 -2.24 -10.68 9.66
CA LEU A 156 -1.45 -10.93 8.45
C LEU A 156 -0.72 -9.66 8.05
N VAL A 157 0.60 -9.67 8.09
CA VAL A 157 1.43 -8.53 7.71
C VAL A 157 2.01 -8.77 6.32
N ALA A 158 1.41 -8.10 5.32
CA ALA A 158 1.71 -8.29 3.91
C ALA A 158 2.94 -7.49 3.45
N THR A 159 4.07 -7.72 4.12
CA THR A 159 5.35 -7.05 3.85
C THR A 159 6.52 -8.02 3.94
N ASP A 160 7.65 -7.57 3.43
CA ASP A 160 8.95 -8.17 3.65
C ASP A 160 9.38 -8.07 5.14
N PRO A 161 9.74 -9.17 5.82
CA PRO A 161 10.09 -9.16 7.24
C PRO A 161 11.27 -8.25 7.59
N ASP A 162 12.32 -8.23 6.76
CA ASP A 162 13.57 -7.50 7.07
C ASP A 162 13.40 -5.99 6.89
N LEU A 163 12.41 -5.56 6.09
CA LEU A 163 12.02 -4.14 5.97
C LEU A 163 11.07 -3.68 7.10
N ASP A 164 10.53 -4.60 7.89
CA ASP A 164 9.60 -4.30 8.97
C ASP A 164 10.28 -4.41 10.33
N GLY A 165 10.29 -5.60 10.93
CA GLY A 165 10.76 -5.84 12.28
C GLY A 165 9.98 -6.97 12.95
N PRO A 166 10.29 -7.28 14.22
CA PRO A 166 9.63 -8.37 14.94
C PRO A 166 8.13 -8.12 15.13
N LEU A 167 7.34 -9.20 15.09
CA LEU A 167 5.90 -9.17 15.28
C LEU A 167 5.49 -9.73 16.66
N PRO A 168 4.36 -9.27 17.22
CA PRO A 168 3.80 -9.88 18.43
C PRO A 168 3.24 -11.29 18.15
N ALA A 169 2.96 -12.04 19.22
CA ALA A 169 2.29 -13.33 19.11
C ALA A 169 0.93 -13.20 18.40
N GLY A 170 0.64 -14.16 17.50
CA GLY A 170 -0.59 -14.17 16.69
C GLY A 170 -0.52 -13.33 15.41
N ALA A 171 0.57 -12.59 15.20
CA ALA A 171 0.87 -11.92 13.95
C ALA A 171 1.94 -12.68 13.15
N VAL A 172 1.81 -12.66 11.83
CA VAL A 172 2.72 -13.36 10.91
C VAL A 172 3.00 -12.49 9.68
N HIS A 173 4.26 -12.46 9.25
CA HIS A 173 4.59 -11.93 7.94
C HIS A 173 4.18 -12.93 6.88
N THR A 174 3.27 -12.52 6.00
CA THR A 174 2.89 -13.34 4.85
C THR A 174 3.94 -13.24 3.74
N GLY A 175 4.76 -12.19 3.77
CA GLY A 175 5.54 -11.75 2.61
C GLY A 175 4.79 -10.66 1.84
N ALA A 176 5.48 -10.00 0.91
CA ALA A 176 4.89 -8.94 0.12
C ALA A 176 3.86 -9.49 -0.89
N VAL A 177 2.67 -8.89 -0.94
CA VAL A 177 1.70 -9.17 -2.00
C VAL A 177 1.90 -8.18 -3.14
N VAL A 178 2.81 -8.52 -4.06
CA VAL A 178 3.20 -7.65 -5.17
C VAL A 178 2.38 -7.87 -6.46
N GLY A 179 1.46 -8.83 -6.45
CA GLY A 179 0.68 -9.25 -7.62
C GLY A 179 1.54 -9.92 -8.69
N ARG A 180 0.96 -10.14 -9.88
CA ARG A 180 1.67 -10.76 -11.00
C ARG A 180 2.80 -9.86 -11.50
N LEU A 181 4.03 -10.34 -11.45
CA LEU A 181 5.20 -9.70 -12.07
C LEU A 181 5.27 -10.09 -13.55
N ARG A 182 5.79 -9.19 -14.39
CA ARG A 182 6.17 -9.51 -15.77
C ARG A 182 7.64 -9.93 -15.81
N PRO A 183 8.06 -10.76 -16.79
CA PRO A 183 9.47 -11.01 -17.02
C PRO A 183 10.23 -9.70 -17.23
N PRO A 184 11.47 -9.56 -16.72
CA PRO A 184 12.27 -8.37 -16.95
C PRO A 184 12.48 -8.13 -18.45
N ALA A 185 12.17 -6.93 -18.90
CA ALA A 185 12.30 -6.46 -20.27
C ALA A 185 12.90 -5.06 -20.27
N ARG A 186 14.04 -4.91 -19.58
CA ARG A 186 14.71 -3.61 -19.40
C ARG A 186 14.97 -2.95 -20.75
N GLU A 187 14.58 -1.69 -20.85
CA GLU A 187 14.90 -0.86 -22.01
C GLU A 187 16.44 -0.75 -22.17
N PRO A 188 16.96 -0.57 -23.40
CA PRO A 188 18.37 -0.27 -23.60
C PRO A 188 18.79 1.04 -22.91
N ASP A 189 17.90 2.04 -22.95
CA ASP A 189 18.11 3.35 -22.36
C ASP A 189 17.52 3.42 -20.93
N ALA A 190 18.03 4.34 -20.11
CA ALA A 190 17.55 4.50 -18.75
C ALA A 190 16.05 4.88 -18.73
N LEU A 191 15.27 4.14 -17.94
CA LEU A 191 13.84 4.38 -17.75
C LEU A 191 13.55 4.60 -16.26
N VAL A 192 13.12 5.80 -15.90
CA VAL A 192 12.72 6.16 -14.53
C VAL A 192 11.21 6.11 -14.41
N ALA A 193 10.70 5.23 -13.55
CA ALA A 193 9.29 5.20 -13.19
C ALA A 193 9.03 6.17 -12.04
N VAL A 194 8.07 7.07 -12.17
CA VAL A 194 7.68 8.00 -11.10
C VAL A 194 6.27 7.70 -10.61
N SER A 195 6.13 7.46 -9.30
CA SER A 195 4.84 7.17 -8.67
C SER A 195 4.69 7.90 -7.34
N VAL A 196 3.89 8.97 -7.35
CA VAL A 196 3.55 9.77 -6.16
C VAL A 196 2.18 9.43 -5.56
N GLY A 197 1.58 8.30 -5.98
CA GLY A 197 0.37 7.76 -5.36
C GLY A 197 -0.91 8.45 -5.78
N THR A 198 -2.04 7.86 -5.39
CA THR A 198 -3.38 8.32 -5.76
C THR A 198 -4.05 9.13 -4.66
N ALA A 199 -3.69 8.90 -3.39
CA ALA A 199 -4.23 9.63 -2.26
C ALA A 199 -3.86 11.12 -2.35
N ASP A 200 -4.87 11.98 -2.34
CA ASP A 200 -4.66 13.42 -2.38
C ASP A 200 -4.14 13.92 -1.03
N HIS A 201 -3.05 14.69 -1.07
CA HIS A 201 -2.47 15.35 0.09
C HIS A 201 -1.81 16.66 -0.33
N PRO A 202 -1.74 17.66 0.57
CA PRO A 202 -1.07 18.92 0.29
C PRO A 202 0.38 18.73 -0.16
N GLY A 203 0.85 19.60 -1.06
CA GLY A 203 2.24 19.60 -1.54
C GLY A 203 2.56 18.62 -2.66
N ARG A 204 1.57 17.86 -3.15
CA ARG A 204 1.80 16.79 -4.15
C ARG A 204 2.17 17.32 -5.53
N THR A 205 1.51 18.38 -5.99
CA THR A 205 1.81 19.03 -7.28
C THR A 205 3.22 19.62 -7.25
N GLU A 206 3.62 20.27 -6.16
CA GLU A 206 4.93 20.88 -5.97
C GLU A 206 6.04 19.82 -5.87
N LEU A 207 5.76 18.68 -5.22
CA LEU A 207 6.66 17.54 -5.23
C LEU A 207 6.84 16.98 -6.63
N LEU A 208 5.74 16.77 -7.37
CA LEU A 208 5.82 16.22 -8.71
C LEU A 208 6.55 17.16 -9.67
N GLN A 209 6.29 18.46 -9.58
CA GLN A 209 7.00 19.45 -10.39
C GLN A 209 8.51 19.43 -10.14
N ARG A 210 8.97 19.33 -8.88
CA ARG A 210 10.41 19.23 -8.58
C ARG A 210 11.04 17.95 -9.12
N ILE A 211 10.31 16.83 -9.11
CA ILE A 211 10.77 15.59 -9.72
C ILE A 211 10.88 15.77 -11.23
N LEU A 212 9.87 16.37 -11.89
CA LEU A 212 9.93 16.67 -13.33
C LEU A 212 11.10 17.58 -13.68
N ASP A 213 11.30 18.65 -12.92
CA ASP A 213 12.42 19.59 -13.12
C ASP A 213 13.78 18.86 -12.99
N ALA A 214 13.89 17.90 -12.08
CA ALA A 214 15.10 17.09 -11.89
C ALA A 214 15.35 16.10 -13.05
N LEU A 215 14.28 15.61 -13.68
CA LEU A 215 14.35 14.64 -14.79
C LEU A 215 14.51 15.32 -16.16
N ALA A 216 14.47 16.66 -16.23
CA ALA A 216 14.62 17.39 -17.48
C ALA A 216 15.97 17.14 -18.19
N GLY A 217 17.03 16.86 -17.42
CA GLY A 217 18.36 16.53 -17.93
C GLY A 217 18.69 15.03 -17.94
N LEU A 218 17.70 14.15 -17.79
CA LEU A 218 17.91 12.71 -17.79
C LEU A 218 18.40 12.23 -19.17
N ASP A 219 19.50 11.49 -19.19
CA ASP A 219 19.94 10.72 -20.36
C ASP A 219 19.12 9.42 -20.46
N GLY A 220 17.91 9.54 -20.99
CA GLY A 220 16.91 8.49 -21.02
C GLY A 220 15.49 9.06 -20.96
N HIS A 221 14.54 8.23 -20.50
CA HIS A 221 13.13 8.60 -20.43
C HIS A 221 12.55 8.39 -19.03
N ALA A 222 11.49 9.13 -18.72
CA ALA A 222 10.72 8.90 -17.52
C ALA A 222 9.24 8.72 -17.84
N VAL A 223 8.59 7.85 -17.06
CA VAL A 223 7.15 7.61 -17.14
C VAL A 223 6.54 7.94 -15.78
N VAL A 224 5.60 8.88 -15.77
CA VAL A 224 5.07 9.49 -14.55
C VAL A 224 3.59 9.19 -14.40
N GLY A 225 3.20 8.69 -13.22
CA GLY A 225 1.81 8.54 -12.81
C GLY A 225 1.36 9.69 -11.91
N THR A 226 0.42 10.52 -12.35
CA THR A 226 -0.09 11.67 -11.57
C THR A 226 -1.17 11.29 -10.57
N GLY A 227 -1.92 10.21 -10.81
CA GLY A 227 -3.14 9.87 -10.09
C GLY A 227 -4.25 10.92 -10.29
N ASP A 228 -5.38 10.75 -9.58
CA ASP A 228 -6.56 11.63 -9.77
C ASP A 228 -6.44 13.01 -9.10
N GLY A 229 -5.51 13.16 -8.16
CA GLY A 229 -5.31 14.40 -7.38
C GLY A 229 -4.30 15.41 -7.96
N VAL A 230 -3.72 15.18 -9.14
CA VAL A 230 -2.85 16.15 -9.82
C VAL A 230 -3.25 16.25 -11.27
N ASP A 231 -3.66 17.45 -11.69
CA ASP A 231 -3.90 17.76 -13.09
C ASP A 231 -2.57 17.88 -13.84
N ALA A 232 -2.40 17.07 -14.88
CA ALA A 232 -1.21 17.11 -15.73
C ALA A 232 -1.04 18.47 -16.42
N ALA A 233 -2.12 19.20 -16.71
CA ALA A 233 -2.07 20.53 -17.30
C ALA A 233 -1.45 21.59 -16.37
N ALA A 234 -1.40 21.31 -15.06
CA ALA A 234 -0.76 22.19 -14.08
C ALA A 234 0.76 21.97 -13.99
N LEU A 235 1.32 20.98 -14.70
CA LEU A 235 2.72 20.60 -14.65
C LEU A 235 3.48 21.10 -15.89
N ARG A 236 4.72 21.53 -15.68
CA ARG A 236 5.69 21.70 -16.78
C ARG A 236 6.39 20.36 -16.98
N VAL A 237 6.07 19.70 -18.09
CA VAL A 237 6.56 18.36 -18.42
C VAL A 237 7.75 18.46 -19.39
N PRO A 238 8.94 17.94 -19.05
CA PRO A 238 10.07 17.89 -19.97
C PRO A 238 9.81 16.97 -21.17
N ALA A 239 10.50 17.20 -22.29
CA ALA A 239 10.27 16.43 -23.53
C ALA A 239 10.60 14.93 -23.41
N THR A 240 11.48 14.56 -22.49
CA THR A 240 11.89 13.17 -22.20
C THR A 240 10.92 12.43 -21.28
N VAL A 241 9.83 13.09 -20.84
CA VAL A 241 8.91 12.57 -19.84
C VAL A 241 7.52 12.34 -20.42
N GLU A 242 7.01 11.13 -20.23
CA GLU A 242 5.62 10.76 -20.52
C GLU A 242 4.79 10.80 -19.24
N VAL A 243 3.62 11.45 -19.29
CA VAL A 243 2.72 11.60 -18.15
C VAL A 243 1.41 10.87 -18.39
N HIS A 244 1.05 10.01 -17.45
CA HIS A 244 -0.20 9.26 -17.42
C HIS A 244 -0.94 9.52 -16.13
N ARG A 245 -2.27 9.42 -16.19
CA ARG A 245 -3.11 9.45 -14.98
C ARG A 245 -2.83 8.23 -14.09
N GLU A 246 -2.72 7.05 -14.69
CA GLU A 246 -2.49 5.78 -14.00
C GLU A 246 -1.47 4.95 -14.76
N LEU A 247 -0.57 4.29 -14.04
CA LEU A 247 0.48 3.44 -14.63
C LEU A 247 0.10 1.97 -14.48
N ASP A 248 0.29 1.18 -15.54
CA ASP A 248 0.43 -0.26 -15.38
C ASP A 248 1.79 -0.54 -14.73
N HIS A 249 1.84 -0.55 -13.40
CA HIS A 249 3.07 -0.86 -12.66
C HIS A 249 3.61 -2.26 -12.95
N ALA A 250 2.84 -3.18 -13.54
CA ALA A 250 3.38 -4.46 -13.99
C ALA A 250 4.26 -4.29 -15.23
N ASP A 251 3.78 -3.51 -16.18
CA ASP A 251 4.50 -3.22 -17.42
C ASP A 251 5.69 -2.29 -17.15
N VAL A 252 5.43 -1.11 -16.61
CA VAL A 252 6.43 -0.06 -16.46
C VAL A 252 7.60 -0.52 -15.60
N LEU A 253 7.34 -1.17 -14.46
CA LEU A 253 8.42 -1.61 -13.56
C LEU A 253 9.24 -2.79 -14.12
N SER A 254 8.71 -3.56 -15.07
CA SER A 254 9.48 -4.63 -15.72
C SER A 254 10.52 -4.11 -16.71
N ARG A 255 10.34 -2.87 -17.16
CA ARG A 255 11.19 -2.17 -18.14
C ARG A 255 12.08 -1.10 -17.50
N ALA A 256 11.69 -0.60 -16.34
CA ALA A 256 12.36 0.49 -15.63
C ALA A 256 13.71 0.09 -15.02
N HIS A 257 14.47 1.12 -14.63
CA HIS A 257 15.78 1.03 -13.99
C HIS A 257 15.80 1.58 -12.56
N LEU A 258 14.85 2.47 -12.25
CA LEU A 258 14.71 3.16 -10.98
C LEU A 258 13.23 3.51 -10.73
N LEU A 259 12.77 3.36 -9.49
CA LEU A 259 11.53 3.96 -9.03
C LEU A 259 11.83 5.25 -8.24
N VAL A 260 11.22 6.37 -8.62
CA VAL A 260 11.14 7.58 -7.81
C VAL A 260 9.71 7.73 -7.28
N GLY A 261 9.54 7.97 -6.00
CA GLY A 261 8.18 8.12 -5.48
C GLY A 261 8.11 8.55 -4.02
N HIS A 262 6.88 8.65 -3.52
CA HIS A 262 6.68 9.07 -2.14
C HIS A 262 6.98 7.96 -1.12
N GLY A 263 7.26 6.73 -1.53
CA GLY A 263 7.41 5.59 -0.62
C GLY A 263 6.10 4.89 -0.28
N GLY A 264 5.21 4.74 -1.25
CA GLY A 264 3.99 3.95 -1.11
C GLY A 264 4.34 2.47 -1.03
N HIS A 265 3.84 1.80 0.02
CA HIS A 265 4.31 0.45 0.38
C HIS A 265 4.21 -0.57 -0.75
N ALA A 266 3.03 -0.71 -1.37
CA ALA A 266 2.84 -1.67 -2.45
C ALA A 266 3.73 -1.39 -3.68
N THR A 267 3.85 -0.13 -4.10
CA THR A 267 4.67 0.26 -5.26
C THR A 267 6.16 0.06 -4.99
N THR A 268 6.62 0.44 -3.79
CA THR A 268 8.01 0.24 -3.38
C THR A 268 8.38 -1.25 -3.35
N LEU A 269 7.56 -2.09 -2.73
CA LEU A 269 7.84 -3.54 -2.70
C LEU A 269 7.76 -4.15 -4.10
N ARG A 270 6.88 -3.67 -4.97
CA ARG A 270 6.81 -4.11 -6.37
C ARG A 270 8.05 -3.70 -7.17
N ALA A 271 8.59 -2.50 -6.96
CA ALA A 271 9.83 -2.07 -7.60
C ALA A 271 11.03 -2.90 -7.13
N LEU A 272 11.15 -3.13 -5.82
CA LEU A 272 12.18 -4.02 -5.27
C LEU A 272 12.02 -5.45 -5.80
N ALA A 273 10.79 -5.95 -5.97
CA ALA A 273 10.53 -7.24 -6.60
C ALA A 273 10.89 -7.29 -8.10
N ASN A 274 11.16 -6.16 -8.75
CA ASN A 274 11.75 -6.04 -10.09
C ASN A 274 13.26 -5.69 -10.04
N ASP A 275 13.88 -5.85 -8.88
CA ASP A 275 15.31 -5.55 -8.62
C ASP A 275 15.67 -4.07 -8.85
N LEU A 276 14.70 -3.17 -8.70
CA LEU A 276 14.89 -1.74 -8.91
C LEU A 276 15.31 -1.04 -7.62
N PRO A 277 16.39 -0.24 -7.64
CA PRO A 277 16.62 0.76 -6.61
C PRO A 277 15.43 1.71 -6.48
N VAL A 278 15.25 2.29 -5.29
CA VAL A 278 14.13 3.20 -5.01
C VAL A 278 14.62 4.52 -4.41
N LEU A 279 14.23 5.64 -5.02
CA LEU A 279 14.35 6.98 -4.45
C LEU A 279 13.04 7.37 -3.78
N VAL A 280 13.09 7.58 -2.46
CA VAL A 280 11.92 7.97 -1.66
C VAL A 280 11.98 9.46 -1.32
N LEU A 281 10.96 10.19 -1.72
CA LEU A 281 10.69 11.59 -1.34
C LEU A 281 9.38 11.63 -0.53
N PRO A 282 9.44 11.46 0.81
CA PRO A 282 8.24 11.20 1.60
C PRO A 282 7.17 12.29 1.44
N GLY A 283 5.96 11.89 1.03
CA GLY A 283 4.88 12.85 0.76
C GLY A 283 4.32 13.56 2.01
N HIS A 284 4.38 12.91 3.17
CA HIS A 284 3.90 13.48 4.43
C HIS A 284 4.55 12.76 5.64
N PRO A 285 5.01 13.47 6.68
CA PRO A 285 5.76 12.88 7.80
C PRO A 285 4.96 11.87 8.65
N GLU A 286 3.65 12.09 8.79
CA GLU A 286 2.76 11.20 9.56
C GLU A 286 2.36 9.90 8.83
N LEU A 287 2.74 9.75 7.55
CA LEU A 287 2.49 8.54 6.79
C LEU A 287 3.62 7.52 6.97
N VAL A 288 3.41 6.30 6.47
CA VAL A 288 4.45 5.25 6.53
C VAL A 288 5.71 5.60 5.72
N HIS A 289 5.59 6.56 4.81
CA HIS A 289 6.59 6.91 3.80
C HIS A 289 8.01 7.11 4.36
N PRO A 290 8.23 7.89 5.43
CA PRO A 290 9.58 8.05 5.98
C PRO A 290 10.13 6.76 6.58
N MET A 291 9.29 5.96 7.26
CA MET A 291 9.73 4.70 7.88
C MET A 291 10.09 3.65 6.83
N LEU A 292 9.28 3.53 5.77
CA LEU A 292 9.58 2.61 4.67
C LEU A 292 10.84 3.06 3.92
N GLY A 293 10.96 4.35 3.61
CA GLY A 293 12.17 4.89 2.98
C GLY A 293 13.41 4.59 3.81
N ALA A 294 13.35 4.82 5.13
CA ALA A 294 14.47 4.53 6.03
C ALA A 294 14.82 3.03 6.04
N ALA A 295 13.82 2.14 5.97
CA ALA A 295 14.03 0.69 5.86
C ALA A 295 14.77 0.32 4.57
N VAL A 296 14.31 0.86 3.44
CA VAL A 296 14.91 0.62 2.12
C VAL A 296 16.34 1.16 2.04
N GLN A 297 16.58 2.36 2.60
CA GLN A 297 17.92 2.92 2.67
C GLN A 297 18.85 2.11 3.59
N ALA A 298 18.35 1.65 4.74
CA ALA A 298 19.12 0.79 5.64
C ALA A 298 19.47 -0.56 5.01
N ALA A 299 18.59 -1.11 4.17
CA ALA A 299 18.87 -2.29 3.35
C ALA A 299 19.83 -2.01 2.17
N GLY A 300 20.23 -0.75 1.96
CA GLY A 300 21.08 -0.35 0.84
C GLY A 300 20.36 -0.35 -0.51
N ALA A 301 19.07 -0.64 -0.59
CA ALA A 301 18.32 -0.77 -1.84
C ALA A 301 17.76 0.55 -2.38
N GLY A 302 18.14 1.69 -1.80
CA GLY A 302 17.66 2.99 -2.21
C GLY A 302 18.16 4.14 -1.36
N ARG A 303 17.56 5.32 -1.58
CA ARG A 303 17.85 6.57 -0.86
C ARG A 303 16.56 7.26 -0.43
N VAL A 304 16.65 8.01 0.66
CA VAL A 304 15.60 8.92 1.11
C VAL A 304 16.11 10.35 1.03
N LEU A 305 15.38 11.19 0.32
CA LEU A 305 15.59 12.63 0.33
C LEU A 305 14.55 13.32 1.20
N ARG A 306 14.83 14.57 1.55
CA ARG A 306 13.85 15.37 2.29
C ARG A 306 12.67 15.70 1.38
N PRO A 307 11.46 15.84 1.93
CA PRO A 307 10.29 16.21 1.13
C PRO A 307 10.47 17.50 0.35
N ASP A 308 11.27 18.46 0.85
CA ASP A 308 11.56 19.78 0.28
C ASP A 308 12.85 19.82 -0.57
N SER A 309 13.50 18.68 -0.83
CA SER A 309 14.75 18.64 -1.60
C SER A 309 14.62 19.32 -2.97
N PRO A 310 15.60 20.16 -3.35
CA PRO A 310 15.57 20.86 -4.64
C PRO A 310 15.85 19.92 -5.83
N PRO A 311 15.48 20.32 -7.06
CA PRO A 311 15.62 19.47 -8.25
C PRO A 311 17.04 18.95 -8.52
N ASP A 312 18.07 19.74 -8.25
CA ASP A 312 19.48 19.35 -8.41
C ASP A 312 19.88 18.21 -7.45
N ALA A 313 19.42 18.26 -6.19
CA ALA A 313 19.63 17.17 -5.23
C ALA A 313 18.88 15.89 -5.65
N ILE A 314 17.68 16.04 -6.23
CA ILE A 314 16.92 14.90 -6.77
C ILE A 314 17.66 14.30 -7.97
N ALA A 315 18.12 15.12 -8.91
CA ALA A 315 18.86 14.69 -10.09
C ALA A 315 20.15 13.95 -9.74
N ALA A 316 20.90 14.45 -8.75
CA ALA A 316 22.10 13.78 -8.25
C ALA A 316 21.81 12.37 -7.69
N ALA A 317 20.75 12.25 -6.88
CA ALA A 317 20.33 10.95 -6.33
C ALA A 317 19.81 9.99 -7.42
N VAL A 318 19.10 10.51 -8.43
CA VAL A 318 18.68 9.73 -9.60
C VAL A 318 19.90 9.19 -10.34
N GLY A 319 20.91 10.03 -10.62
CA GLY A 319 22.15 9.61 -11.27
C GLY A 319 22.91 8.54 -10.48
N GLU A 320 23.03 8.71 -9.16
CA GLU A 320 23.65 7.72 -8.26
C GLU A 320 22.93 6.36 -8.35
N LEU A 321 21.60 6.36 -8.30
CA LEU A 321 20.79 5.14 -8.27
C LEU A 321 20.66 4.44 -9.63
N LEU A 322 20.81 5.19 -10.73
CA LEU A 322 20.85 4.62 -12.08
C LEU A 322 22.20 3.96 -12.40
N GLY A 323 23.30 4.42 -11.78
CA GLY A 323 24.62 3.84 -11.98
C GLY A 323 24.75 2.37 -11.53
N ASP A 324 25.81 1.70 -12.00
CA ASP A 324 26.14 0.31 -11.64
C ASP A 324 26.80 0.22 -10.25
N GLY A 325 26.08 0.69 -9.24
CA GLY A 325 26.53 0.80 -7.85
C GLY A 325 25.96 -0.25 -6.90
N PRO A 326 26.33 -0.18 -5.61
CA PRO A 326 25.89 -1.13 -4.57
C PRO A 326 24.37 -1.17 -4.40
N HIS A 327 23.67 -0.08 -4.73
CA HIS A 327 22.22 0.02 -4.65
C HIS A 327 21.49 -1.00 -5.54
N ARG A 328 22.02 -1.28 -6.75
CA ARG A 328 21.43 -2.24 -7.68
C ARG A 328 21.56 -3.67 -7.16
N ALA A 329 22.73 -4.03 -6.64
CA ALA A 329 22.95 -5.34 -6.03
C ALA A 329 22.08 -5.56 -4.78
N ALA A 330 21.96 -4.53 -3.93
CA ALA A 330 21.10 -4.58 -2.75
C ALA A 330 19.62 -4.70 -3.12
N ALA A 331 19.15 -3.92 -4.11
CA ALA A 331 17.79 -4.02 -4.62
C ALA A 331 17.49 -5.42 -5.17
N ALA A 332 18.44 -6.03 -5.90
CA ALA A 332 18.30 -7.41 -6.39
C ALA A 332 18.25 -8.44 -5.25
N ALA A 333 19.02 -8.26 -4.18
CA ALA A 333 18.98 -9.13 -3.01
C ALA A 333 17.63 -9.05 -2.27
N VAL A 334 17.11 -7.83 -2.08
CA VAL A 334 15.77 -7.61 -1.51
C VAL A 334 14.69 -8.16 -2.45
N GLY A 335 14.82 -7.96 -3.76
CA GLY A 335 13.91 -8.50 -4.76
C GLY A 335 13.85 -10.02 -4.77
N ALA A 336 15.00 -10.69 -4.69
CA ALA A 336 15.07 -12.14 -4.59
C ALA A 336 14.36 -12.66 -3.33
N ARG A 337 14.54 -11.99 -2.18
CA ARG A 337 13.83 -12.30 -0.93
C ARG A 337 12.32 -12.13 -1.07
N ILE A 338 11.87 -11.02 -1.63
CA ILE A 338 10.43 -10.79 -1.89
C ILE A 338 9.86 -11.88 -2.81
N ARG A 339 10.55 -12.24 -3.89
CA ARG A 339 10.10 -13.27 -4.84
C ARG A 339 10.19 -14.70 -4.28
N SER A 340 10.97 -14.94 -3.24
CA SER A 340 11.13 -16.27 -2.63
C SER A 340 9.87 -16.77 -1.92
N ARG A 341 8.92 -15.87 -1.64
CA ARG A 341 7.65 -16.18 -0.97
C ARG A 341 6.50 -15.47 -1.64
N ASP A 342 5.48 -16.23 -2.04
CA ASP A 342 4.23 -15.62 -2.49
C ASP A 342 3.40 -15.20 -1.27
N GLY A 343 3.29 -13.88 -1.08
CA GLY A 343 2.58 -13.29 0.04
C GLY A 343 1.08 -13.57 0.03
N ALA A 344 0.47 -13.73 -1.15
CA ALA A 344 -0.96 -14.00 -1.26
C ALA A 344 -1.25 -15.47 -0.92
N VAL A 345 -0.41 -16.38 -1.40
CA VAL A 345 -0.48 -17.82 -1.06
C VAL A 345 -0.32 -18.03 0.44
N THR A 346 0.72 -17.44 1.04
CA THR A 346 0.95 -17.56 2.49
C THR A 346 -0.22 -16.99 3.30
N ALA A 347 -0.76 -15.84 2.89
CA ALA A 347 -1.93 -15.26 3.55
C ALA A 347 -3.16 -16.16 3.43
N ALA A 348 -3.40 -16.76 2.27
CA ALA A 348 -4.51 -17.68 2.07
C ALA A 348 -4.35 -18.95 2.92
N ASP A 349 -3.14 -19.50 3.06
CA ASP A 349 -2.86 -20.64 3.95
C ASP A 349 -3.26 -20.32 5.41
N GLU A 350 -2.85 -19.14 5.90
CA GLU A 350 -3.20 -18.69 7.25
C GLU A 350 -4.70 -18.45 7.43
N LEU A 351 -5.40 -18.01 6.39
CA LEU A 351 -6.86 -17.80 6.42
C LEU A 351 -7.63 -19.12 6.37
N GLU A 352 -7.19 -20.07 5.55
CA GLU A 352 -7.80 -21.40 5.47
C GLU A 352 -7.67 -22.17 6.79
N ALA A 353 -6.56 -22.00 7.50
CA ALA A 353 -6.37 -22.57 8.84
C ALA A 353 -7.37 -22.03 9.89
N LEU A 354 -8.07 -20.94 9.61
CA LEU A 354 -9.12 -20.37 10.46
C LEU A 354 -10.53 -20.81 10.07
N LEU A 355 -10.70 -21.45 8.91
CA LEU A 355 -12.00 -21.91 8.46
C LEU A 355 -12.43 -23.12 9.31
N PRO A 356 -13.73 -23.24 9.62
CA PRO A 356 -14.25 -24.46 10.22
C PRO A 356 -14.04 -25.63 9.25
N GLY A 357 -13.59 -26.77 9.78
CA GLY A 357 -13.45 -28.03 9.04
C GLY A 357 -14.78 -28.62 8.59
#